data_AF-A0AAD7ZZ86-F1
#
_entry.id   AF-A0AAD7ZZ86-F1
#
_cell.length_a   1.000
_cell.length_b   1.000
_cell.length_c   1.000
_cell.angle_alpha   90.00
_cell.angle_beta   90.00
_cell.angle_gamma   90.00
#
_symmetry.space_group_name_H-M   'P 1'
#
loop_
_entity.id
_entity.type
_entity.pdbx_description
1 polymer ?
#
loop_
_entity_poly.entity_id
_entity_poly.type
_entity_poly.pdbx_seq_one_letter_code
_entity_poly.pdbx_strand_id
1 'polypeptide(L)'
;MPKEVFVSKKKLVIAVTSGIAEFNMGCQTTQKLKAAISGVQLSASGQNISAMRDKRFTNSEVSAKRVFKTARRRLKLTKTAIEAKKESSRGSHIWYWGVLSLPK
;
A
#
# COMPACT_ATOMS: atom_id res chain seq x y z
N MET A 1 4.62 9.32 -23.96
CA MET A 1 5.84 9.55 -23.16
C MET A 1 5.75 8.77 -21.86
N PRO A 2 6.79 8.00 -21.49
CA PRO A 2 6.89 7.41 -20.15
C PRO A 2 6.85 8.54 -19.11
N LYS A 3 6.07 8.37 -18.05
CA LYS A 3 6.11 9.32 -16.93
C LYS A 3 7.42 9.10 -16.19
N GLU A 4 8.27 10.11 -16.13
CA GLU A 4 9.46 10.07 -15.29
C GLU A 4 9.04 9.95 -13.82
N VAL A 5 9.39 8.83 -13.20
CA VAL A 5 9.13 8.59 -11.78
C VAL A 5 10.42 8.87 -11.03
N PHE A 6 10.49 10.00 -10.33
CA PHE A 6 11.60 10.30 -9.44
C PHE A 6 11.53 9.41 -8.21
N VAL A 7 12.37 8.36 -8.19
CA VAL A 7 12.55 7.48 -7.04
C VAL A 7 13.70 8.01 -6.19
N SER A 8 13.51 8.12 -4.87
CA SER A 8 14.58 8.59 -4.00
C SER A 8 15.78 7.64 -4.00
N LYS A 9 17.00 8.19 -3.97
CA LYS A 9 18.26 7.42 -3.91
C LYS A 9 18.23 6.36 -2.81
N LYS A 10 17.67 6.70 -1.64
CA LYS A 10 17.51 5.78 -0.51
C LYS A 10 16.67 4.55 -0.87
N LYS A 11 15.56 4.73 -1.60
CA LYS A 11 14.71 3.62 -2.05
C LYS A 11 15.43 2.74 -3.05
N LEU A 12 16.17 3.34 -3.98
CA LEU A 12 17.02 2.61 -4.93
C LEU A 12 18.07 1.76 -4.21
N VAL A 13 18.81 2.33 -3.26
CA VAL A 13 19.82 1.61 -2.48
C VAL A 13 19.20 0.42 -1.73
N ILE A 14 18.06 0.61 -1.08
CA ILE A 14 17.36 -0.48 -0.37
C ILE A 14 16.92 -1.57 -1.34
N ALA A 15 16.38 -1.20 -2.51
CA ALA A 15 15.94 -2.18 -3.50
C ALA A 15 17.10 -3.00 -4.06
N VAL A 16 18.21 -2.34 -4.42
CA VAL A 16 19.41 -3.00 -4.94
C VAL A 16 20.04 -3.91 -3.89
N THR A 17 20.23 -3.43 -2.66
CA THR A 17 20.80 -4.26 -1.57
C THR A 17 19.90 -5.44 -1.21
N SER A 18 18.58 -5.26 -1.23
CA SER A 18 17.62 -6.36 -1.02
C SER A 18 17.71 -7.38 -2.15
N GLY A 19 17.74 -6.95 -3.42
CA GLY A 19 17.87 -7.85 -4.56
C GLY A 19 19.18 -8.64 -4.56
N ILE A 20 20.31 -8.00 -4.23
CA ILE A 20 21.60 -8.69 -4.09
C ILE A 20 21.56 -9.68 -2.90
N ALA A 21 20.94 -9.30 -1.78
CA ALA A 21 20.83 -10.17 -0.62
C ALA A 21 19.89 -11.38 -0.89
N GLU A 22 18.89 -11.22 -1.74
CA GLU A 22 18.00 -12.29 -2.22
C GLU A 22 18.74 -13.22 -3.19
N PHE A 23 19.52 -12.66 -4.12
CA PHE A 23 20.35 -13.43 -5.03
C PHE A 23 21.42 -14.25 -4.29
N ASN A 24 22.15 -13.62 -3.35
CA ASN A 24 23.26 -14.26 -2.63
C ASN A 24 22.80 -15.31 -1.61
N MET A 25 21.68 -15.09 -0.92
CA MET A 25 21.19 -16.04 0.10
C MET A 25 20.18 -17.04 -0.47
N GLY A 26 19.66 -16.83 -1.68
CA GLY A 26 18.59 -17.64 -2.26
C GLY A 26 17.23 -17.51 -1.55
N CYS A 27 16.16 -17.86 -2.25
CA CYS A 27 14.84 -18.07 -1.66
C CYS A 27 14.74 -19.50 -1.09
N GLN A 28 13.63 -19.85 -0.43
CA GLN A 28 13.45 -21.20 0.12
C GLN A 28 13.62 -22.28 -0.96
N THR A 29 13.17 -22.00 -2.18
CA THR A 29 13.30 -22.90 -3.33
C THR A 29 14.75 -23.11 -3.74
N THR A 30 15.55 -22.04 -3.82
CA THR A 30 16.98 -22.14 -4.17
C THR A 30 17.76 -22.92 -3.12
N GLN A 31 17.42 -22.73 -1.84
CA GLN A 31 18.06 -23.44 -0.75
C GLN A 31 17.68 -24.92 -0.69
N LYS A 32 16.42 -25.26 -1.00
CA LYS A 32 16.00 -26.66 -1.19
C LYS A 32 16.75 -27.34 -2.34
N LEU A 33 16.89 -26.65 -3.48
CA LEU A 33 17.65 -27.15 -4.62
C LEU A 33 19.12 -27.36 -4.24
N LYS A 34 19.74 -26.39 -3.57
CA LYS A 34 21.11 -26.49 -3.10
C LYS A 34 21.29 -27.68 -2.17
N ALA A 35 20.41 -27.86 -1.18
CA ALA A 35 20.46 -28.99 -0.27
C ALA A 35 20.26 -30.35 -0.97
N ALA A 36 19.42 -30.41 -2.01
CA ALA A 36 19.25 -31.62 -2.81
C ALA A 36 20.50 -31.98 -3.62
N ILE A 37 21.25 -30.99 -4.10
CA ILE A 37 22.48 -31.19 -4.88
C ILE A 37 23.68 -31.46 -3.98
N SER A 38 23.84 -30.70 -2.89
CA SER A 38 25.01 -30.79 -2.02
C SER A 38 24.88 -31.81 -0.89
N GLY A 39 23.67 -32.33 -0.64
CA GLY A 39 23.37 -33.20 0.50
C GLY A 39 23.45 -32.50 1.87
N VAL A 40 23.77 -31.21 1.90
CA VAL A 40 23.93 -30.43 3.13
C VAL A 40 22.69 -29.58 3.36
N GLN A 41 21.98 -29.88 4.45
CA GLN A 41 20.83 -29.10 4.86
C GLN A 41 21.26 -27.80 5.54
N LEU A 42 20.45 -26.75 5.36
CA LEU A 42 20.60 -25.51 6.13
C LEU A 42 20.31 -25.76 7.61
N SER A 43 21.01 -25.02 8.46
CA SER A 43 20.65 -24.90 9.87
C SER A 43 19.22 -24.39 10.05
N ALA A 44 18.60 -24.70 11.19
CA ALA A 44 17.24 -24.26 11.51
C ALA A 44 17.06 -22.74 11.37
N SER A 45 18.05 -21.96 11.78
CA SER A 45 18.08 -20.50 11.61
C SER A 45 18.08 -20.10 10.13
N GLY A 46 18.86 -20.78 9.29
CA GLY A 46 18.89 -20.53 7.85
C GLY A 46 17.54 -20.84 7.18
N GLN A 47 16.89 -21.93 7.56
CA GLN A 47 15.56 -22.30 7.05
C GLN A 47 14.50 -21.26 7.41
N ASN A 48 14.51 -20.76 8.66
CA ASN A 48 13.59 -19.71 9.11
C ASN A 48 13.79 -18.40 8.35
N ILE A 49 15.04 -18.00 8.10
CA ILE A 49 15.37 -16.80 7.34
C ILE A 49 14.87 -16.92 5.89
N SER A 50 15.11 -18.07 5.25
CA SER A 50 14.63 -18.32 3.88
C SER A 50 13.10 -18.31 3.79
N ALA A 51 12.40 -18.95 4.73
CA ALA A 51 10.94 -19.00 4.76
C ALA A 51 10.29 -17.62 5.04
N MET A 52 10.90 -16.80 5.89
CA MET A 52 10.41 -15.45 6.16
C MET A 52 10.55 -14.51 4.95
N ARG A 53 11.54 -14.73 4.10
CA ARG A 53 11.76 -13.91 2.90
C ARG A 53 10.70 -14.13 1.84
N ASP A 54 10.26 -15.36 1.60
CA ASP A 54 9.16 -15.64 0.66
C ASP A 54 7.84 -15.00 1.11
N LYS A 55 7.61 -14.92 2.43
CA LYS A 55 6.42 -14.26 3.01
C LYS A 55 6.42 -12.72 2.90
N ARG A 56 7.54 -12.07 2.58
CA ARG A 56 7.58 -10.60 2.43
C ARG A 56 6.83 -10.12 1.20
N PHE A 57 6.83 -10.90 0.12
CA PHE A 57 6.09 -10.57 -1.10
C PHE A 57 4.58 -10.52 -0.82
N THR A 58 4.06 -11.54 -0.12
CA THR A 58 2.65 -11.61 0.28
C THR A 58 2.26 -10.50 1.26
N ASN A 59 3.11 -10.17 2.22
CA ASN A 59 2.82 -9.10 3.19
C ASN A 59 2.79 -7.71 2.52
N SER A 60 3.63 -7.48 1.52
CA SER A 60 3.67 -6.23 0.77
C SER A 60 2.41 -6.04 -0.08
N GLU A 61 1.94 -7.10 -0.75
CA GLU A 61 0.66 -7.07 -1.46
C GLU A 61 -0.53 -6.83 -0.53
N VAL A 62 -0.57 -7.52 0.61
CA VAL A 62 -1.63 -7.37 1.61
C VAL A 62 -1.66 -5.94 2.15
N SER A 63 -0.48 -5.38 2.46
CA SER A 63 -0.35 -3.99 2.90
C SER A 63 -0.84 -3.01 1.83
N ALA A 64 -0.41 -3.19 0.57
CA ALA A 64 -0.84 -2.34 -0.55
C ALA A 64 -2.36 -2.38 -0.76
N LYS A 65 -2.97 -3.57 -0.72
CA LYS A 65 -4.44 -3.74 -0.78
C LYS A 65 -5.14 -3.02 0.38
N ARG A 66 -4.56 -3.08 1.58
CA ARG A 66 -5.11 -2.42 2.78
C ARG A 66 -5.04 -0.89 2.67
N VAL A 67 -3.89 -0.36 2.26
CA VAL A 67 -3.69 1.08 2.01
C VAL A 67 -4.63 1.60 0.92
N PHE A 68 -4.82 0.85 -0.16
CA PHE A 68 -5.75 1.22 -1.21
C PHE A 68 -7.21 1.26 -0.72
N LYS A 69 -7.64 0.25 0.05
CA LYS A 69 -9.00 0.21 0.64
C LYS A 69 -9.23 1.39 1.60
N THR A 70 -8.26 1.71 2.47
CA THR A 70 -8.41 2.83 3.40
C THR A 70 -8.41 4.18 2.68
N ALA A 71 -7.54 4.38 1.68
CA ALA A 71 -7.54 5.59 0.86
C ALA A 71 -8.88 5.79 0.13
N ARG A 72 -9.44 4.73 -0.47
CA ARG A 72 -10.76 4.76 -1.12
C ARG A 72 -11.89 5.10 -0.15
N ARG A 73 -11.87 4.51 1.06
CA ARG A 73 -12.86 4.81 2.11
C ARG A 73 -12.77 6.27 2.55
N ARG A 74 -11.55 6.79 2.75
CA ARG A 74 -11.33 8.20 3.11
C ARG A 74 -11.88 9.14 2.05
N LEU A 75 -11.58 8.90 0.78
CA LEU A 75 -12.12 9.65 -0.35
C LEU A 75 -13.64 9.69 -0.38
N LYS A 76 -14.31 8.56 -0.13
CA LYS A 76 -15.78 8.50 -0.08
C LYS A 76 -16.35 9.36 1.05
N LEU A 77 -15.78 9.25 2.25
CA LEU A 77 -16.22 10.02 3.42
C LEU A 77 -16.01 11.53 3.24
N THR A 78 -14.88 11.92 2.63
CA THR A 78 -14.62 13.34 2.32
C THR A 78 -15.62 13.88 1.30
N LYS A 79 -15.96 13.11 0.25
CA LYS A 79 -16.97 13.50 -0.75
C LYS A 79 -18.34 13.70 -0.11
N THR A 80 -18.81 12.74 0.70
CA THR A 80 -20.11 12.85 1.38
C THR A 80 -20.16 14.03 2.35
N ALA A 81 -19.07 14.33 3.05
CA ALA A 81 -19.00 15.50 3.93
C ALA A 81 -19.06 16.82 3.15
N ILE A 82 -18.42 16.89 1.98
CA ILE A 82 -18.48 18.06 1.10
C ILE A 82 -19.90 18.24 0.53
N GLU A 83 -20.55 17.17 0.09
CA GLU A 83 -21.93 17.20 -0.41
C GLU A 83 -22.92 17.63 0.69
N ALA A 84 -22.82 17.06 1.89
CA ALA A 84 -23.66 17.46 3.03
C ALA A 84 -23.48 18.94 3.40
N LYS A 85 -22.24 19.46 3.34
CA LYS A 85 -21.97 20.88 3.58
C LYS A 85 -22.58 21.77 2.49
N LYS A 86 -22.54 21.36 1.22
CA LYS A 86 -23.19 22.07 0.11
C LYS A 86 -24.72 22.08 0.27
N GLU A 87 -25.32 20.95 0.63
CA GLU A 87 -26.77 20.86 0.84
C GLU A 87 -27.23 21.75 2.01
N SER A 88 -26.49 21.75 3.13
CA SER A 88 -26.76 22.64 4.26
C SER A 88 -26.66 24.12 3.87
N SER A 89 -25.63 24.49 3.09
CA SER A 89 -25.48 25.87 2.61
C SER A 89 -26.60 26.29 1.64
N ARG A 90 -27.07 25.39 0.77
CA ARG A 90 -28.23 25.60 -0.10
C ARG A 90 -29.53 25.76 0.70
N GLY A 91 -29.78 24.87 1.66
CA GLY A 91 -30.95 24.96 2.54
C GLY A 91 -30.99 26.28 3.29
N SER A 92 -29.86 26.72 3.85
CA SER A 92 -29.74 28.01 4.53
C SER A 92 -30.01 29.21 3.59
N HIS A 93 -29.54 29.14 2.35
CA HIS A 93 -29.79 30.16 1.33
C HIS A 93 -31.26 30.20 0.89
N ILE A 94 -31.93 29.05 0.77
CA ILE A 94 -33.37 28.95 0.41
C ILE A 94 -34.24 29.53 1.53
N TRP A 95 -33.93 29.22 2.80
CA TRP A 95 -34.64 29.79 3.95
C TRP A 95 -34.53 31.31 4.02
N TYR A 96 -33.36 31.88 3.74
CA TYR A 96 -33.17 33.33 3.75
C TYR A 96 -34.06 34.06 2.71
N TRP A 97 -34.17 33.50 1.51
CA TRP A 97 -35.01 34.07 0.44
C TRP A 97 -36.51 33.84 0.68
N GLY A 98 -36.89 32.71 1.29
CA GLY A 98 -38.29 32.43 1.65
C GLY A 98 -38.83 33.34 2.75
N VAL A 99 -38.01 33.71 3.73
CA VAL A 99 -38.40 34.63 4.83
C VAL A 99 -38.48 36.09 4.35
N LEU A 100 -37.66 36.50 3.38
CA LEU A 100 -37.69 37.85 2.81
C LEU A 100 -38.83 38.09 1.81
N SER A 101 -39.52 37.04 1.37
CA SER A 101 -40.60 37.10 0.36
C SER A 101 -42.00 37.10 0.97
N LEU A 102 -42.14 37.09 2.29
CA LEU A 102 -43.42 37.16 2.98
C LEU A 102 -43.87 38.63 3.07
N PRO A 103 -45.01 39.01 2.44
CA PRO A 103 -45.54 40.36 2.58
C PRO A 103 -45.99 40.60 4.02
N LYS A 104 -45.71 41.80 4.54
CA LYS A 104 -46.21 42.30 5.83
C LYS A 104 -47.72 42.51 5.79
#